data_AF-A0A924NDZ2-F1
#
_entry.id   AF-A0A924NDZ2-F1
#
_cell.length_a   1.000
_cell.length_b   1.000
_cell.length_c   1.000
_cell.angle_alpha   90.00
_cell.angle_beta   90.00
_cell.angle_gamma   90.00
#
_symmetry.space_group_name_H-M   'P 1'
#
loop_
_entity.id
_entity.type
_entity.pdbx_description
1 polymer ?
#
loop_
_entity_poly.entity_id
_entity_poly.type
_entity_poly.pdbx_seq_one_letter_code
_entity_poly.pdbx_strand_id
1 'polypeptide(L)' 'MSGHGVAEPMTARKSGALSGVAEVPGDKSISHRALIFGAMAVGETKITGLLEGQDVLDTASAMRASGAEVVQHAA' A
#
# COMPACT_ATOMS: atom_id res chain seq x y z
N MET A 1 -14.16 -3.55 -8.24
CA MET A 1 -14.79 -4.31 -7.14
C MET A 1 -13.65 -4.74 -6.24
N SER A 2 -13.50 -4.14 -5.06
CA SER A 2 -12.44 -4.51 -4.12
C SER A 2 -12.57 -5.99 -3.81
N GLY A 3 -11.57 -6.77 -4.22
CA GLY A 3 -11.52 -8.20 -4.01
C GLY A 3 -11.24 -8.49 -2.55
N HIS A 4 -12.22 -8.29 -1.67
CA HIS A 4 -12.21 -8.98 -0.40
C HIS A 4 -12.41 -10.46 -0.74
N GLY A 5 -11.51 -11.32 -0.25
CA GLY A 5 -11.61 -12.77 -0.41
C GLY A 5 -12.93 -13.30 0.17
N VAL A 6 -13.08 -14.62 0.16
CA VAL A 6 -14.23 -15.25 0.83
C VAL A 6 -14.26 -14.76 2.28
N ALA A 7 -15.44 -14.36 2.78
CA ALA A 7 -15.56 -13.84 4.14
C ALA A 7 -15.07 -14.88 5.15
N GLU A 8 -14.02 -14.54 5.89
CA GLU A 8 -13.46 -15.39 6.95
C GLU A 8 -13.94 -14.89 8.32
N PRO A 9 -14.58 -15.74 9.14
CA PRO A 9 -15.01 -15.33 10.47
C PRO A 9 -13.80 -15.12 11.38
N MET A 10 -13.71 -13.93 11.98
CA MET A 10 -12.69 -13.59 12.97
C MET A 10 -13.34 -13.43 14.34
N THR A 11 -12.72 -13.91 15.41
CA THR A 11 -13.21 -13.67 16.77
C THR A 11 -12.12 -13.13 17.69
N ALA A 12 -12.33 -11.94 18.23
CA ALA A 12 -11.48 -11.39 19.29
C ALA A 12 -11.90 -11.92 20.68
N ARG A 13 -11.01 -11.81 21.66
CA ARG A 13 -11.29 -12.08 23.08
C ARG A 13 -10.78 -10.91 23.90
N LYS A 14 -11.30 -10.76 25.12
CA LYS A 14 -10.80 -9.75 26.06
C LYS A 14 -9.31 -10.01 26.34
N SER A 15 -8.47 -9.00 26.16
CA SER A 15 -7.07 -9.00 26.62
C SER A 15 -6.89 -8.06 27.81
N GLY A 16 -5.77 -8.20 28.51
CA GLY A 16 -5.25 -7.13 29.38
C GLY A 16 -4.79 -5.91 28.55
N ALA A 17 -4.22 -4.93 29.23
CA ALA A 17 -3.62 -3.77 28.57
C ALA A 17 -2.48 -4.20 27.62
N LEU A 18 -2.50 -3.69 26.39
CA LEU A 18 -1.42 -3.91 25.42
C LEU A 18 -0.19 -3.09 25.84
N SER A 19 1.00 -3.68 25.73
CA SER A 19 2.28 -3.01 26.00
C SER A 19 3.32 -3.49 24.99
N GLY A 20 4.08 -2.55 24.43
CA GLY A 20 5.09 -2.82 23.41
C GLY A 20 5.27 -1.66 22.44
N VAL A 21 6.07 -1.89 21.42
CA VAL A 21 6.31 -0.98 20.29
C VAL A 21 5.95 -1.73 19.01
N ALA A 22 5.28 -1.06 18.09
CA ALA A 22 4.94 -1.59 16.78
C ALA A 22 5.37 -0.59 15.71
N GLU A 23 5.91 -1.12 14.62
CA GLU A 23 6.10 -0.34 13.40
C GLU A 23 4.78 -0.27 12.65
N VAL A 24 4.31 0.96 12.41
CA VAL A 24 3.07 1.19 11.68
C VAL A 24 3.39 1.16 10.19
N PRO A 25 2.61 0.45 9.36
CA PRO A 25 2.75 0.49 7.92
C PRO A 25 2.65 1.92 7.36
N GLY A 26 3.10 2.10 6.12
CA GLY A 26 2.97 3.37 5.41
C GLY A 26 1.52 3.89 5.38
N ASP A 27 1.36 5.21 5.25
CA ASP A 27 0.03 5.81 5.13
C ASP A 27 -0.59 5.48 3.76
N LYS A 28 -1.84 5.00 3.76
CA LYS A 28 -2.55 4.61 2.54
C LYS A 28 -2.71 5.77 1.57
N SER A 29 -3.11 6.94 2.06
CA SER A 29 -3.39 8.10 1.22
C SER A 29 -2.13 8.66 0.59
N ILE A 30 -1.03 8.74 1.34
CA ILE A 30 0.30 9.12 0.85
C ILE A 30 0.79 8.08 -0.15
N SER A 31 0.59 6.78 0.09
CA SER A 31 1.03 5.72 -0.82
C SER A 31 0.34 5.82 -2.19
N HIS A 32 -0.99 6.05 -2.22
CA HIS A 32 -1.70 6.34 -3.47
C HIS A 32 -1.12 7.57 -4.18
N ARG A 33 -0.97 8.69 -3.45
CA ARG A 33 -0.50 9.95 -4.04
C ARG A 33 0.94 9.87 -4.52
N ALA A 34 1.81 9.17 -3.80
CA ALA A 34 3.20 8.99 -4.18
C ALA A 34 3.31 8.25 -5.52
N LEU A 35 2.50 7.20 -5.73
CA LEU A 35 2.42 6.50 -7.01
C LEU A 35 1.86 7.39 -8.13
N ILE A 36 0.75 8.09 -7.87
CA ILE A 36 0.09 8.94 -8.88
C ILE A 36 1.00 10.11 -9.29
N PHE A 37 1.59 10.80 -8.33
CA PHE A 37 2.47 11.93 -8.61
C PHE A 37 3.80 11.49 -9.20
N GLY A 38 4.36 10.37 -8.73
CA GLY A 38 5.57 9.79 -9.31
C GLY A 38 5.39 9.41 -10.78
N ALA A 39 4.23 8.85 -11.14
CA ALA A 39 3.88 8.49 -12.52
C ALA A 39 3.69 9.70 -13.45
N MET A 40 3.33 10.88 -12.91
CA MET A 40 3.16 12.11 -13.68
C MET A 40 4.43 12.97 -13.74
N ALA A 41 5.40 12.71 -12.87
CA ALA A 41 6.63 13.49 -12.78
C ALA A 41 7.58 13.18 -13.96
N VAL A 42 8.41 14.16 -14.32
CA VAL A 42 9.52 13.94 -15.26
C VAL A 42 10.72 13.38 -14.49
N GLY A 43 11.18 12.20 -14.89
CA GLY A 43 12.33 11.52 -14.28
C GLY A 43 11.93 10.36 -13.38
N GLU A 44 12.79 10.04 -12.40
CA GLU A 44 12.62 8.90 -11.50
C GLU A 44 12.12 9.34 -10.12
N THR A 45 11.09 8.65 -9.60
CA THR A 45 10.61 8.81 -8.22
C THR A 45 10.91 7.55 -7.41
N LYS A 46 11.66 7.69 -6.31
CA LYS A 46 11.96 6.59 -5.37
C LYS A 46 11.13 6.75 -4.11
N ILE A 47 10.37 5.71 -3.75
CA ILE A 47 9.47 5.72 -2.60
C ILE A 47 9.94 4.65 -1.60
N THR A 48 10.03 5.02 -0.33
CA THR A 48 10.32 4.10 0.78
C THR A 48 9.17 4.13 1.78
N GLY A 49 8.93 3.01 2.48
CA GLY A 49 7.80 2.88 3.41
C GLY A 49 6.43 2.94 2.73
N LEU A 50 6.33 2.55 1.46
CA LEU A 50 5.06 2.47 0.74
C LEU A 50 4.18 1.39 1.38
N LEU A 51 2.90 1.69 1.60
CA LEU A 51 1.93 0.69 2.04
C LEU A 51 1.66 -0.31 0.90
N GLU A 52 1.84 -1.60 1.16
CA GLU A 52 1.61 -2.68 0.17
C GLU A 52 0.22 -3.32 0.30
N GLY A 53 -0.77 -2.55 0.73
CA GLY A 53 -2.17 -2.98 0.74
C GLY A 53 -2.75 -3.05 -0.68
N GLN A 54 -3.75 -3.92 -0.88
CA GLN A 54 -4.33 -4.18 -2.21
C GLN A 54 -4.76 -2.90 -2.96
N ASP A 55 -5.40 -1.95 -2.26
CA ASP A 55 -5.79 -0.65 -2.85
C ASP A 55 -4.60 0.10 -3.51
N VAL A 56 -3.43 0.06 -2.86
CA VAL A 56 -2.21 0.73 -3.34
C VAL A 56 -1.58 -0.07 -4.47
N LEU A 57 -1.58 -1.40 -4.39
CA LEU A 57 -1.10 -2.27 -5.47
C LEU A 57 -1.97 -2.15 -6.73
N ASP A 58 -3.28 -1.97 -6.58
CA ASP A 58 -4.20 -1.68 -7.68
C ASP A 58 -3.88 -0.32 -8.30
N THR A 59 -3.50 0.68 -7.48
CA THR A 59 -3.04 1.98 -7.98
C THR A 59 -1.74 1.85 -8.76
N ALA A 60 -0.76 1.08 -8.28
CA ALA A 60 0.47 0.82 -9.02
C ALA A 60 0.18 0.14 -10.36
N SER A 61 -0.75 -0.82 -10.38
CA SER A 61 -1.21 -1.49 -11.60
C SER A 61 -1.90 -0.53 -12.57
N ALA A 62 -2.73 0.39 -12.06
CA ALA A 62 -3.36 1.43 -12.87
C ALA A 62 -2.33 2.40 -13.46
N MET A 63 -1.30 2.78 -12.70
CA MET A 63 -0.21 3.63 -13.20
C MET A 63 0.60 2.92 -14.29
N ARG A 64 0.88 1.62 -14.13
CA ARG A 64 1.50 0.80 -15.19
C ARG A 64 0.64 0.75 -16.45
N ALA A 65 -0.67 0.53 -16.30
CA ALA A 65 -1.61 0.54 -17.42
C ALA A 65 -1.69 1.92 -18.11
N SER A 66 -1.38 2.99 -17.38
CA SER A 66 -1.32 4.36 -17.89
C SER A 66 0.03 4.74 -18.51
N GLY A 67 0.98 3.79 -18.59
CA GLY A 67 2.27 3.95 -19.26
C GLY A 67 3.45 4.29 -18.36
N ALA A 68 3.27 4.38 -17.04
CA ALA A 68 4.39 4.57 -16.12
C ALA A 68 5.14 3.25 -15.88
N GLU A 69 6.47 3.31 -15.85
CA GLU A 69 7.29 2.20 -15.34
C GLU A 69 7.26 2.20 -13.81
N VAL A 70 6.74 1.13 -13.21
CA VAL A 70 6.70 0.98 -11.74
C VAL A 70 7.37 -0.33 -11.36
N VAL A 71 8.57 -0.22 -10.80
CA VAL A 71 9.39 -1.36 -10.35
C VAL A 71 9.36 -1.44 -8.83
N GLN A 72 9.11 -2.64 -8.30
CA GLN A 72 9.30 -2.91 -6.88
C GLN A 72 10.71 -3.48 -6.70
N HIS A 73 11.54 -2.78 -5.95
CA HIS A 73 12.80 -3.32 -5.49
C HIS A 73 12.51 -4.11 -4.22
N ALA A 74 12.78 -5.41 -4.22
CA ALA A 74 12.73 -6.20 -3.00
C ALA A 74 13.65 -5.57 -1.94
N ALA A 75 13.18 -5.53 -0.69
CA ALA A 75 14.01 -5.21 0.46
C ALA A 75 14.94 -6.38 0.79
#